data_AF-A0A0S9QSG7-F1
#
_entry.id   AF-A0A0S9QSG7-F1
#
_cell.length_a   1.000
_cell.length_b   1.000
_cell.length_c   1.000
_cell.angle_alpha   90.00
_cell.angle_beta   90.00
_cell.angle_gamma   90.00
#
_symmetry.space_group_name_H-M   'P 1'
#
loop_
_entity.id
_entity.type
_entity.pdbx_description
1 polymer ?
#
loop_
_entity_poly.entity_id
_entity_poly.type
_entity_poly.pdbx_seq_one_letter_code
_entity_poly.pdbx_strand_id
1 'polypeptide(L)'
;MSAPNDTRRSSLGLLPAILAGLILRRTGAVPTRAAEASGSEPPAQDWDYEHSDAAAGKTAWVMLGLAGAVLATIGAVLLLDHVVLGHQRRALPPLTPQQIVAIRPPPPNLQPDPYADIDAKEADEAGRLSGYAYLDASRTRARIPIDRAMALMAGRSFDPENPRVPAP
;
A
#
# COMPACT_ATOMS: atom_id res chain seq x y z
N MET A 1 13.48 -21.04 5.87
CA MET A 1 14.10 -19.70 5.79
C MET A 1 13.94 -19.18 4.38
N SER A 2 12.86 -18.45 4.15
CA SER A 2 12.56 -17.70 2.93
C SER A 2 12.08 -16.33 3.38
N ALA A 3 12.70 -15.27 2.86
CA ALA A 3 12.41 -13.89 3.21
C ALA A 3 11.07 -13.43 2.62
N PRO A 4 10.28 -12.61 3.32
CA PRO A 4 9.21 -11.83 2.68
C PRO A 4 9.83 -10.65 1.93
N ASN A 5 9.50 -10.58 0.64
CA ASN A 5 9.94 -9.55 -0.29
C ASN A 5 8.92 -8.41 -0.27
N ASP A 6 9.15 -7.39 0.57
CA ASP A 6 8.34 -6.17 0.62
C ASP A 6 8.65 -5.28 -0.59
N THR A 7 7.89 -5.45 -1.66
CA THR A 7 7.88 -4.48 -2.77
C THR A 7 6.85 -3.41 -2.48
N ARG A 8 7.29 -2.34 -1.80
CA ARG A 8 6.59 -1.05 -1.80
C ARG A 8 6.42 -0.60 -3.25
N ARG A 9 5.19 -0.71 -3.79
CA ARG A 9 4.83 -0.07 -5.07
C ARG A 9 4.80 1.44 -4.88
N SER A 10 5.86 2.08 -5.34
CA SER A 10 5.98 3.53 -5.45
C SER A 10 5.02 4.05 -6.53
N SER A 11 4.02 4.83 -6.10
CA SER A 11 3.04 5.54 -6.93
C SER A 11 3.61 6.83 -7.54
N LEU A 12 4.77 6.73 -8.20
CA LEU A 12 5.52 7.86 -8.77
C LEU A 12 5.79 7.68 -10.27
N GLY A 13 4.81 7.16 -11.01
CA GLY A 13 4.93 6.86 -12.45
C GLY A 13 4.09 7.70 -13.42
N LEU A 14 3.21 8.59 -12.94
CA LEU A 14 2.24 9.25 -13.82
C LEU A 14 2.69 10.61 -14.38
N LEU A 15 3.70 11.26 -13.80
CA LEU A 15 4.21 12.54 -14.29
C LEU A 15 5.14 12.45 -15.53
N PRO A 16 5.99 11.42 -15.73
CA PRO A 16 6.84 11.37 -16.94
C PRO A 16 6.08 10.91 -18.19
N ALA A 17 4.96 10.19 -18.06
CA ALA A 17 4.19 9.69 -19.20
C ALA A 17 3.48 10.81 -19.99
N ILE A 18 3.03 11.86 -19.30
CA ILE A 18 2.36 13.02 -19.94
C ILE A 18 3.39 13.86 -20.73
N LEU A 19 4.63 13.98 -20.23
CA LEU A 19 5.67 14.75 -20.90
C LEU A 19 6.22 14.04 -22.16
N ALA A 20 6.31 12.71 -22.16
CA ALA A 20 6.80 11.94 -23.31
C ALA A 20 5.80 11.93 -24.49
N GLY A 21 4.49 11.88 -24.20
CA GLY A 21 3.44 11.90 -25.22
C GLY A 21 3.38 13.21 -26.02
N LEU A 22 3.70 14.35 -25.37
CA LEU A 22 3.64 15.67 -26.01
C LEU A 22 4.85 15.94 -26.94
N ILE A 23 5.98 15.27 -26.70
CA ILE A 23 7.20 15.41 -27.52
C ILE A 23 7.12 14.53 -28.77
N LEU A 24 6.55 13.32 -28.68
CA LEU A 24 6.49 12.38 -29.81
C LEU A 24 5.44 12.76 -30.87
N ARG A 25 4.39 13.51 -30.50
CA ARG A 25 3.40 14.05 -31.46
C ARG A 25 3.97 15.20 -32.31
N ARG A 26 5.03 15.88 -31.84
CA ARG A 26 5.64 17.01 -32.56
C ARG A 26 6.64 16.57 -33.63
N THR A 27 7.08 15.31 -33.65
CA THR A 27 8.19 14.85 -34.50
C THR A 27 7.79 13.89 -35.63
N GLY A 28 6.50 13.59 -35.82
CA GLY A 28 5.98 12.95 -37.04
C GLY A 28 6.46 11.51 -37.31
N ALA A 29 7.01 10.81 -36.32
CA ALA A 29 7.58 9.48 -36.48
C ALA A 29 6.66 8.39 -35.91
N VAL A 30 5.59 8.05 -36.63
CA VAL A 30 4.90 6.76 -36.47
C VAL A 30 4.71 6.15 -37.87
N PRO A 31 5.31 4.99 -38.18
CA PRO A 31 5.15 4.36 -39.49
C PRO A 31 3.73 3.81 -39.65
N THR A 32 3.07 4.18 -40.74
CA THR A 32 1.79 3.62 -41.17
C THR A 32 1.96 2.17 -41.61
N ARG A 33 1.42 1.24 -40.82
CA ARG A 33 1.30 -0.16 -41.25
C ARG A 33 0.07 -0.29 -42.15
N ALA A 34 0.32 -0.38 -43.45
CA ALA A 34 -0.66 -0.90 -44.39
C ALA A 34 -0.82 -2.41 -44.19
N ALA A 35 -2.05 -2.87 -43.96
CA ALA A 35 -2.67 -4.02 -44.63
C ALA A 35 -4.00 -4.41 -43.96
N GLU A 36 -5.07 -4.26 -44.74
CA GLU A 36 -6.20 -5.18 -44.87
C GLU A 36 -7.12 -5.44 -43.66
N ALA A 37 -8.29 -4.80 -43.71
CA ALA A 37 -9.56 -5.47 -43.42
C ALA A 37 -10.64 -4.91 -44.35
N SER A 38 -11.03 -5.70 -45.34
CA SER A 38 -12.16 -5.45 -46.23
C SER A 38 -13.48 -5.57 -45.44
N GLY A 39 -14.01 -4.43 -45.03
CA GLY A 39 -15.42 -4.26 -44.68
C GLY A 39 -15.83 -2.94 -45.28
N SER A 40 -16.97 -2.90 -45.97
CA SER A 40 -17.55 -1.69 -46.53
C SER A 40 -17.84 -0.70 -45.39
N GLU A 41 -16.87 0.14 -45.08
CA GLU A 41 -17.06 1.29 -44.21
C GLU A 41 -18.13 2.19 -44.85
N PRO A 42 -19.14 2.68 -44.09
CA PRO A 42 -20.01 3.74 -44.59
C PRO A 42 -19.11 4.88 -45.07
N PRO A 43 -19.47 5.60 -46.16
CA PRO A 43 -18.62 6.64 -46.71
C PRO A 43 -18.15 7.52 -45.56
N ALA A 44 -16.83 7.52 -45.32
CA ALA A 44 -16.23 8.33 -44.30
C ALA A 44 -16.71 9.75 -44.58
N GLN A 45 -17.68 10.22 -43.78
CA GLN A 45 -18.16 11.57 -43.87
C GLN A 45 -16.93 12.40 -43.54
N ASP A 46 -16.40 13.07 -44.56
CA ASP A 46 -15.27 13.96 -44.44
C ASP A 46 -15.79 15.14 -43.61
N TRP A 47 -15.61 15.03 -42.29
CA TRP A 47 -16.02 16.07 -41.36
C TRP A 47 -15.09 17.25 -41.59
N ASP A 48 -15.49 18.15 -42.48
CA ASP A 48 -14.85 19.44 -42.69
C ASP A 48 -15.16 20.31 -41.47
N TYR A 49 -14.32 20.21 -40.44
CA TYR A 49 -14.40 21.08 -39.28
C TYR A 49 -13.92 22.47 -39.70
N GLU A 50 -14.77 23.50 -39.54
CA GLU A 50 -14.37 24.87 -39.80
C GLU A 50 -13.24 25.26 -38.83
N HIS A 51 -12.03 25.49 -39.36
CA HIS A 51 -10.83 25.78 -38.56
C HIS A 51 -10.87 27.16 -37.87
N SER A 52 -12.02 27.84 -37.89
CA SER A 52 -12.23 29.23 -37.46
C SER A 52 -13.19 29.41 -36.28
N ASP A 53 -13.70 28.35 -35.66
CA ASP A 53 -14.70 28.49 -34.58
C ASP A 53 -14.16 29.15 -33.31
N ALA A 54 -12.85 29.04 -33.05
CA ALA A 54 -12.20 29.69 -31.93
C ALA A 54 -10.91 30.37 -32.36
N ALA A 55 -10.84 31.69 -32.17
CA ALA A 55 -9.60 32.44 -32.39
C ALA A 55 -8.52 31.99 -31.39
N ALA A 56 -7.64 31.07 -31.81
CA ALA A 56 -6.64 30.41 -30.97
C ALA A 56 -5.82 31.36 -30.09
N GLY A 57 -5.48 32.54 -30.61
CA GLY A 57 -4.77 33.56 -29.85
C GLY A 57 -5.59 34.12 -28.68
N LYS A 58 -6.89 34.37 -28.87
CA LYS A 58 -7.78 34.89 -27.82
C LYS A 58 -8.06 33.83 -26.76
N THR A 59 -8.30 32.59 -27.17
CA THR A 59 -8.47 31.46 -26.23
C THR A 59 -7.20 31.16 -25.44
N ALA A 60 -6.01 31.28 -26.04
CA ALA A 60 -4.76 31.14 -25.32
C ALA A 60 -4.59 32.20 -24.21
N TRP A 61 -4.95 33.46 -24.47
CA TRP A 61 -4.91 34.52 -23.45
C TRP A 61 -5.91 34.27 -22.32
N VAL A 62 -7.11 33.77 -22.62
CA VAL A 62 -8.10 33.39 -21.60
C VAL A 62 -7.57 32.25 -20.72
N MET A 63 -7.00 31.21 -21.33
CA MET A 63 -6.39 30.10 -20.58
C MET A 63 -5.22 30.54 -19.71
N LEU A 64 -4.38 31.45 -20.24
CA LEU A 64 -3.27 32.01 -19.47
C LEU A 64 -3.77 32.86 -18.30
N GLY A 65 -4.80 33.67 -18.50
CA GLY A 65 -5.45 34.43 -17.43
C GLY A 65 -6.05 33.52 -16.36
N LEU A 66 -6.71 32.44 -16.75
CA LEU A 66 -7.26 31.45 -15.82
C LEU A 66 -6.15 30.75 -15.03
N ALA A 67 -5.09 30.30 -15.70
CA ALA A 67 -3.94 29.69 -15.05
C ALA A 67 -3.27 30.68 -14.08
N GLY A 68 -3.12 31.94 -14.49
CA GLY A 68 -2.60 33.02 -13.66
C GLY A 68 -3.45 33.27 -12.41
N ALA A 69 -4.78 33.28 -12.55
CA ALA A 69 -5.70 33.45 -11.43
C ALA A 69 -5.61 32.29 -10.42
N VAL A 70 -5.49 31.04 -10.90
CA VAL A 70 -5.29 29.87 -10.05
C VAL A 70 -3.97 29.97 -9.29
N LEU A 71 -2.87 30.30 -9.98
CA LEU A 71 -1.56 30.47 -9.36
C LEU A 71 -1.55 31.62 -8.36
N ALA A 72 -2.21 32.74 -8.67
CA ALA A 72 -2.35 33.87 -7.76
C ALA A 72 -3.12 33.49 -6.49
N THR A 73 -4.19 32.68 -6.63
CA THR A 73 -4.97 32.19 -5.49
C THR A 73 -4.15 31.28 -4.59
N ILE A 74 -3.43 30.32 -5.18
CA ILE A 74 -2.52 29.44 -4.44
C ILE A 74 -1.44 30.27 -3.74
N GLY A 75 -0.82 31.21 -4.44
CA GLY A 75 0.18 32.11 -3.89
C GLY A 75 -0.35 32.95 -2.73
N ALA A 76 -1.58 33.47 -2.83
CA ALA A 76 -2.22 34.24 -1.78
C ALA A 76 -2.49 33.39 -0.53
N VAL A 77 -2.95 32.15 -0.69
CA VAL A 77 -3.16 31.22 0.44
C VAL A 77 -1.85 30.87 1.12
N LEU A 78 -0.80 30.54 0.35
CA LEU A 78 0.52 30.23 0.90
C LEU A 78 1.15 31.44 1.59
N LEU A 79 0.98 32.63 1.03
CA LEU A 79 1.45 33.88 1.65
C LEU A 79 0.71 34.15 2.96
N LEU A 80 -0.62 33.98 2.98
CA LEU A 80 -1.42 34.15 4.18
C LEU A 80 -1.00 33.17 5.28
N ASP A 81 -0.84 31.89 4.94
CA ASP A 81 -0.34 30.87 5.88
C ASP A 81 1.03 31.25 6.45
N HIS A 82 1.97 31.64 5.58
CA HIS A 82 3.31 32.05 6.01
C HIS A 82 3.28 33.25 6.97
N VAL A 83 2.46 34.27 6.67
CA VAL A 83 2.34 35.46 7.53
C VAL A 83 1.65 35.12 8.84
N VAL A 84 0.52 34.41 8.80
CA VAL A 84 -0.31 34.11 9.98
C VAL A 84 0.38 33.10 10.89
N LEU A 85 0.81 31.95 10.39
CA LEU A 85 1.51 30.95 11.21
C LEU A 85 2.87 31.48 11.67
N GLY A 86 3.55 32.28 10.85
CA GLY A 86 4.79 32.96 11.24
C GLY A 86 4.58 33.90 12.42
N HIS A 87 3.52 34.71 12.40
CA HIS A 87 3.16 35.59 13.53
C HIS A 87 2.69 34.81 14.75
N GLN A 88 1.83 33.80 14.58
CA GLN A 88 1.35 32.98 15.68
C GLN A 88 2.53 32.28 16.40
N ARG A 89 3.43 31.63 15.66
CA ARG A 89 4.61 30.98 16.27
C ARG A 89 5.50 31.93 17.05
N ARG A 90 5.55 33.22 16.68
CA ARG A 90 6.30 34.26 17.41
C ARG A 90 5.53 34.80 18.61
N ALA A 91 4.20 34.80 18.54
CA ALA A 91 3.32 35.29 19.60
C ALA A 91 3.06 34.24 20.69
N LEU A 92 3.23 32.95 20.40
CA LEU A 92 3.11 31.90 21.40
C LEU A 92 4.37 31.87 22.30
N PRO A 93 4.20 31.84 23.63
CA PRO A 93 5.32 31.57 24.52
C PRO A 93 5.86 30.15 24.27
N PRO A 94 7.17 29.92 24.46
CA PRO A 94 7.73 28.59 24.36
C PRO A 94 7.03 27.65 25.37
N LEU A 95 6.76 26.42 24.96
CA LEU A 95 6.17 25.41 25.85
C LEU A 95 7.09 25.20 27.06
N THR A 96 6.50 25.20 28.24
CA THR A 96 7.22 24.95 29.48
C THR A 96 7.67 23.48 29.54
N PRO A 97 8.78 23.15 30.25
CA PRO A 97 9.21 21.77 30.44
C PRO A 97 8.11 20.85 31.00
N GLN A 98 7.19 21.40 31.79
CA GLN A 98 6.04 20.70 32.37
C GLN A 98 4.98 20.33 31.33
N GLN A 99 4.84 21.13 30.26
CA GLN A 99 3.85 20.89 29.19
C GLN A 99 4.34 19.88 28.14
N ILE A 100 5.65 19.65 28.04
CA ILE A 100 6.25 18.69 27.11
C ILE A 100 6.68 17.39 27.79
N VAL A 101 6.49 17.29 29.11
CA VAL A 101 6.83 16.07 29.85
C VAL A 101 5.85 14.97 29.46
N ALA A 102 6.39 13.84 29.00
CA ALA A 102 5.61 12.63 28.78
C ALA A 102 5.18 12.07 30.15
N ILE A 103 3.96 12.39 30.58
CA ILE A 103 3.39 11.86 31.81
C ILE A 103 3.00 10.40 31.54
N ARG A 104 3.78 9.46 32.07
CA ARG A 104 3.34 8.06 32.16
C ARG A 104 2.46 7.94 33.41
N PRO A 105 1.17 7.58 33.27
CA PRO A 105 0.31 7.41 34.43
C PRO A 105 0.85 6.32 35.37
N PRO A 106 0.52 6.38 36.67
CA PRO A 106 0.85 5.31 37.59
C PRO A 106 0.20 3.99 37.12
N PRO A 107 0.80 2.84 37.41
CA PRO A 107 0.24 1.54 37.02
C PRO A 107 -1.15 1.32 37.62
N PRO A 108 -2.03 0.54 36.95
CA PRO A 108 -1.77 -0.27 35.75
C PRO A 108 -1.80 0.54 34.45
N ASN A 109 -0.75 0.40 33.64
CA ASN A 109 -0.72 0.99 32.30
C ASN A 109 -1.51 0.12 31.32
N LEU A 110 -2.01 0.73 30.25
CA LEU A 110 -2.56 -0.02 29.13
C LEU A 110 -1.48 -0.94 28.53
N GLN A 111 -1.89 -2.15 28.18
CA GLN A 111 -1.05 -3.11 27.46
C GLN A 111 -0.59 -2.45 26.15
N PRO A 112 0.74 -2.42 25.87
CA PRO A 112 1.29 -1.63 24.77
C PRO A 112 0.94 -2.21 23.39
N ASP A 113 0.85 -3.53 23.28
CA ASP A 113 0.50 -4.23 22.04
C ASP A 113 -0.28 -5.52 22.36
N PRO A 114 -1.62 -5.44 22.39
CA PRO A 114 -2.44 -6.60 22.72
C PRO A 114 -2.39 -7.71 21.66
N TYR A 115 -2.12 -7.38 20.40
CA TYR A 115 -2.13 -8.36 19.32
C TYR A 115 -0.85 -9.18 19.29
N ALA A 116 0.31 -8.53 19.44
CA ALA A 116 1.58 -9.25 19.52
C ALA A 116 1.63 -10.23 20.71
N ASP A 117 1.03 -9.84 21.84
CA ASP A 117 0.96 -10.70 23.02
C ASP A 117 0.02 -11.90 22.81
N ILE A 118 -1.09 -11.72 22.09
CA ILE A 118 -1.98 -12.82 21.69
C ILE A 118 -1.24 -13.78 20.75
N ASP A 119 -0.60 -13.27 19.70
CA ASP A 119 0.13 -14.08 18.72
C ASP A 119 1.25 -14.90 19.38
N ALA A 120 1.99 -14.29 20.30
CA ALA A 120 3.05 -14.96 21.05
C ALA A 120 2.48 -16.09 21.93
N LYS A 121 1.33 -15.87 22.56
CA LYS A 121 0.66 -16.86 23.39
C LYS A 121 0.10 -18.01 22.55
N GLU A 122 -0.55 -17.70 21.43
CA GLU A 122 -1.07 -18.71 20.51
C GLU A 122 0.05 -19.59 19.95
N ALA A 123 1.21 -18.99 19.63
CA ALA A 123 2.38 -19.73 19.16
C ALA A 123 2.95 -20.70 20.22
N ASP A 124 3.04 -20.28 21.50
CA ASP A 124 3.45 -21.16 22.60
C ASP A 124 2.47 -22.33 22.77
N GLU A 125 1.16 -22.03 22.79
CA GLU A 125 0.12 -23.04 22.94
C GLU A 125 0.14 -24.06 21.79
N ALA A 126 0.25 -23.58 20.54
CA ALA A 126 0.39 -24.43 19.36
C ALA A 126 1.62 -25.34 19.44
N GLY A 127 2.77 -24.82 19.89
CA GLY A 127 3.99 -25.61 20.09
C GLY A 127 3.87 -26.69 21.17
N ARG A 128 3.09 -26.41 22.22
CA ARG A 128 2.82 -27.38 23.30
C ARG A 128 1.84 -28.49 22.87
N LEU A 129 0.87 -28.18 22.02
CA LEU A 129 -0.18 -29.10 21.59
C LEU A 129 0.23 -30.00 20.42
N SER A 130 1.10 -29.53 19.52
CA SER A 130 1.46 -30.24 18.29
C SER A 130 2.72 -31.10 18.39
N GLY A 131 3.50 -30.97 19.48
CA GLY A 131 4.83 -31.55 19.59
C GLY A 131 4.97 -32.63 20.65
N TYR A 132 5.83 -33.62 20.36
CA TYR A 132 6.34 -34.54 21.36
C TYR A 132 7.41 -33.87 22.22
N ALA A 133 7.38 -34.10 23.53
CA ALA A 133 8.46 -33.68 24.43
C ALA A 133 8.45 -34.49 25.72
N TYR A 134 9.59 -34.54 26.41
CA TYR A 134 9.63 -35.00 27.79
C TYR A 134 9.25 -33.86 28.73
N LEU A 135 8.45 -34.17 29.75
CA LEU A 135 7.99 -33.22 30.75
C LEU A 135 8.91 -33.14 31.97
N ASP A 136 9.77 -34.14 32.14
CA ASP A 136 10.76 -34.22 33.22
C ASP A 136 12.15 -34.56 32.67
N ALA A 137 13.18 -34.17 33.43
CA ALA A 137 14.58 -34.39 33.03
C ALA A 137 14.96 -35.88 33.02
N SER A 138 14.33 -36.69 33.89
CA SER A 138 14.49 -38.14 33.95
C SER A 138 13.85 -38.90 32.78
N ARG A 139 13.13 -38.20 31.88
CA ARG A 139 12.38 -38.74 30.74
C ARG A 139 11.35 -39.82 31.10
N THR A 140 10.75 -39.73 32.29
CA THR A 140 9.74 -40.69 32.74
C THR A 140 8.33 -40.36 32.25
N ARG A 141 8.06 -39.08 31.96
CA ARG A 141 6.79 -38.58 31.45
C ARG A 141 7.02 -37.85 30.14
N ALA A 142 6.25 -38.24 29.12
CA ALA A 142 6.26 -37.60 27.82
C ALA A 142 4.88 -37.01 27.51
N ARG A 143 4.86 -35.90 26.76
CA ARG A 143 3.68 -35.41 26.05
C ARG A 143 3.69 -35.93 24.62
N ILE A 144 2.50 -36.22 24.11
CA ILE A 144 2.25 -36.53 22.71
C ILE A 144 1.38 -35.42 22.10
N PRO A 145 1.40 -35.22 20.78
CA PRO A 145 0.50 -34.29 20.10
C PRO A 145 -0.96 -34.60 20.43
N ILE A 146 -1.77 -33.56 20.58
CA ILE A 146 -3.16 -33.71 21.01
C ILE A 146 -4.00 -34.56 20.05
N ASP A 147 -3.79 -34.42 18.74
CA ASP A 147 -4.46 -35.25 17.72
C ASP A 147 -4.13 -36.73 17.89
N ARG A 148 -2.90 -37.02 18.31
CA ARG A 148 -2.47 -38.39 18.61
C ARG A 148 -3.12 -38.91 19.89
N ALA A 149 -3.16 -38.10 20.95
CA ALA A 149 -3.89 -38.47 22.16
C ALA A 149 -5.36 -38.78 21.87
N MET A 150 -6.04 -37.94 21.09
CA MET A 150 -7.43 -38.16 20.70
C MET A 150 -7.60 -39.45 19.87
N ALA A 151 -6.67 -39.73 18.95
CA ALA A 151 -6.69 -40.96 18.17
C ALA A 151 -6.60 -42.23 19.05
N LEU A 152 -5.73 -42.20 20.05
CA LEU A 152 -5.56 -43.30 21.00
C LEU A 152 -6.80 -43.49 21.87
N MET A 153 -7.40 -42.39 22.34
CA MET A 153 -8.67 -42.44 23.08
C MET A 153 -9.81 -43.02 22.24
N ALA A 154 -9.80 -42.80 20.93
CA ALA A 154 -10.75 -43.39 19.98
C ALA A 154 -10.42 -44.86 19.61
N GLY A 155 -9.41 -45.48 20.25
CA GLY A 155 -9.04 -46.89 20.02
C GLY A 155 -8.12 -47.14 18.83
N ARG A 156 -7.53 -46.10 18.22
CA ARG A 156 -6.51 -46.28 17.16
C ARG A 156 -5.17 -46.72 17.76
N SER A 157 -4.41 -47.53 17.03
CA SER A 157 -3.13 -48.07 17.51
C SER A 157 -2.02 -47.00 17.62
N PHE A 158 -0.99 -47.31 18.41
CA PHE A 158 0.19 -46.46 18.63
C PHE A 158 1.22 -46.49 17.49
N ASP A 159 0.99 -47.30 16.45
CA ASP A 159 1.91 -47.40 15.31
C ASP A 159 2.04 -46.06 14.57
N PRO A 160 3.27 -45.66 14.17
CA PRO A 160 3.46 -44.48 13.36
C PRO A 160 2.66 -44.65 12.07
N GLU A 161 1.89 -43.62 11.70
CA GLU A 161 1.14 -43.61 10.45
C GLU A 161 2.16 -43.62 9.31
N ASN A 162 2.43 -44.82 8.78
CA ASN A 162 3.42 -45.03 7.75
C ASN A 162 3.00 -44.20 6.52
N PRO A 163 3.78 -43.20 6.08
CA PRO A 163 3.47 -42.49 4.84
C PRO A 163 3.50 -43.53 3.72
N ARG A 164 2.31 -43.91 3.26
CA ARG A 164 2.02 -44.99 2.31
C ARG A 164 3.14 -45.19 1.29
N VAL A 165 3.79 -46.35 1.35
CA VAL A 165 4.42 -46.96 0.17
C VAL A 165 3.30 -47.19 -0.84
N PRO A 166 3.34 -46.59 -2.05
CA PRO A 166 2.33 -46.88 -3.06
C PRO A 166 2.45 -48.35 -3.47
N ALA A 167 1.30 -49.04 -3.53
CA ALA A 167 1.21 -50.42 -3.98
C ALA A 167 1.72 -50.56 -5.44
N PRO A 168 2.36 -51.69 -5.80
CA PRO A 168 2.87 -51.94 -7.15
C PRO A 168 1.77 -52.04 -8.21
#